data_AF-A0A8C4MAJ8-F1
#
_entry.id   AF-A0A8C4MAJ8-F1
#
_cell.length_a   1.000
_cell.length_b   1.000
_cell.length_c   1.000
_cell.angle_alpha   90.00
_cell.angle_beta   90.00
_cell.angle_gamma   90.00
#
_symmetry.space_group_name_H-M   'P 1'
#
loop_
_entity.id
_entity.type
_entity.pdbx_description
1 polymer ?
#
loop_
_entity_poly.entity_id
_entity_poly.type
_entity_poly.pdbx_seq_one_letter_code
_entity_poly.pdbx_strand_id
1 'polypeptide(L)'
;MTNTKGKRRGTCYMFSRPFRKHRIVPLATYMQIYKKGDIVDIKGMGTVPEGVPHKCDHGKTGRIYRVTRHAVGIVKKNRRPLDCKNNNKKRNSLQKI
;
A
#
# COMPACT_ATOMS: atom_id res chain seq x y z
N MET A 1 -17.58 24.64 -6.35
CA MET A 1 -17.04 23.42 -6.98
C MET A 1 -16.74 22.37 -5.92
N THR A 2 -17.44 21.23 -5.95
CA THR A 2 -17.22 20.11 -5.03
C THR A 2 -16.22 19.12 -5.62
N ASN A 3 -15.04 19.06 -5.02
CA ASN A 3 -13.99 18.13 -5.40
C ASN A 3 -14.32 16.70 -4.95
N THR A 4 -14.35 15.73 -5.87
CA THR A 4 -14.61 14.32 -5.53
C THR A 4 -13.52 13.79 -4.58
N LYS A 5 -13.89 13.02 -3.55
CA LYS A 5 -12.96 12.47 -2.53
C LYS A 5 -12.83 10.93 -2.63
N GLY A 6 -12.71 10.42 -3.85
CA GLY A 6 -12.56 8.97 -4.09
C GLY A 6 -11.22 8.41 -3.60
N LYS A 7 -11.23 7.15 -3.12
CA LYS A 7 -10.07 6.41 -2.60
C LYS A 7 -8.85 6.43 -3.54
N ARG A 8 -9.07 6.47 -4.85
CA ARG A 8 -8.04 6.45 -5.91
C ARG A 8 -8.00 7.74 -6.76
N ARG A 9 -8.57 8.85 -6.29
CA ARG A 9 -8.49 10.12 -7.02
C ARG A 9 -7.05 10.59 -7.14
N GLY A 10 -6.63 10.96 -8.36
CA GLY A 10 -5.30 11.50 -8.66
C GLY A 10 -4.21 10.44 -8.72
N THR A 11 -4.54 9.18 -9.08
CA THR A 11 -3.59 8.06 -9.01
C THR A 11 -3.26 7.42 -10.36
N CYS A 12 -3.60 8.11 -11.47
CA CYS A 12 -3.37 7.66 -12.85
C CYS A 12 -1.93 7.14 -13.06
N TYR A 13 -0.93 7.91 -12.62
CA TYR A 13 0.49 7.54 -12.73
C TYR A 13 1.06 6.84 -11.49
N MET A 14 0.42 6.97 -10.32
CA MET A 14 0.97 6.41 -9.08
C MET A 14 0.92 4.88 -9.03
N PHE A 15 -0.16 4.30 -9.56
CA PHE A 15 -0.38 2.86 -9.56
C PHE A 15 -0.19 2.23 -10.96
N SER A 16 0.15 3.03 -11.97
CA SER A 16 0.46 2.50 -13.30
C SER A 16 1.75 1.68 -13.26
N ARG A 17 1.80 0.63 -14.08
CA ARG A 17 3.02 -0.16 -14.27
C ARG A 17 3.88 0.49 -15.35
N PRO A 18 5.21 0.43 -15.22
CA PRO A 18 6.09 0.98 -16.23
C PRO A 18 5.99 0.17 -17.53
N PHE A 19 6.44 0.80 -18.61
CA PHE A 19 6.42 0.22 -19.95
C PHE A 19 7.04 -1.19 -19.97
N ARG A 20 6.41 -2.09 -20.73
CA ARG A 20 6.75 -3.53 -20.86
C ARG A 20 6.62 -4.36 -19.59
N LYS A 21 6.14 -3.79 -18.47
CA LYS A 21 5.88 -4.55 -17.23
C LYS A 21 4.39 -4.72 -16.95
N HIS A 22 3.48 -4.73 -17.92
CA HIS A 22 2.02 -4.74 -17.66
C HIS A 22 1.40 -6.10 -17.33
N ARG A 23 2.10 -7.21 -17.59
CA ARG A 23 1.61 -8.60 -17.44
C ARG A 23 1.38 -8.98 -15.97
N ILE A 24 1.16 -10.26 -15.69
CA ILE A 24 0.95 -10.79 -14.34
C ILE A 24 2.13 -10.46 -13.41
N VAL A 25 1.87 -10.38 -12.10
CA VAL A 25 2.92 -10.19 -11.09
C VAL A 25 3.78 -11.45 -11.03
N PRO A 26 5.12 -11.35 -11.02
CA PRO A 26 5.98 -12.53 -10.93
C PRO A 26 5.76 -13.26 -9.60
N LEU A 27 5.82 -14.60 -9.64
CA LEU A 27 5.64 -15.47 -8.47
C LEU A 27 6.61 -15.13 -7.32
N ALA A 28 7.79 -14.60 -7.65
CA ALA A 28 8.78 -14.17 -6.68
C ALA A 28 8.22 -13.17 -5.64
N THR A 29 7.28 -12.29 -6.03
CA THR A 29 6.67 -11.32 -5.09
C THR A 29 5.82 -12.02 -4.03
N TYR A 30 5.10 -13.08 -4.40
CA TYR A 30 4.25 -13.85 -3.49
C TYR A 30 5.05 -14.76 -2.55
N MET A 31 6.17 -15.30 -3.03
CA MET A 31 7.00 -16.23 -2.28
C MET A 31 7.98 -15.53 -1.32
N GLN A 32 7.96 -14.20 -1.25
CA GLN A 32 8.76 -13.44 -0.30
C GLN A 32 8.33 -13.72 1.14
N ILE A 33 9.29 -14.17 1.95
CA ILE A 33 9.06 -14.45 3.37
C ILE A 33 9.19 -13.15 4.15
N TYR A 34 8.11 -12.76 4.82
CA TYR A 34 8.05 -11.58 5.68
C TYR A 34 8.01 -11.99 7.15
N LYS A 35 8.88 -11.40 7.97
CA LYS A 35 8.88 -11.58 9.43
C LYS A 35 8.40 -10.31 10.13
N LYS A 36 7.88 -10.48 11.35
CA LYS A 36 7.53 -9.32 12.19
C LYS A 36 8.81 -8.56 12.55
N GLY A 37 8.76 -7.23 12.47
CA GLY A 37 9.91 -6.36 12.75
C GLY A 37 10.71 -5.94 11.52
N ASP A 38 10.56 -6.64 10.39
CA ASP A 38 11.24 -6.29 9.14
C ASP A 38 10.80 -4.91 8.64
N ILE A 39 11.73 -4.21 7.99
CA ILE A 39 11.51 -2.90 7.38
C ILE A 39 11.14 -3.13 5.91
N VAL A 40 9.98 -2.64 5.51
CA VAL A 40 9.42 -2.86 4.17
C VAL A 40 8.88 -1.56 3.58
N ASP A 41 8.99 -1.46 2.27
CA ASP A 41 8.42 -0.37 1.49
C ASP A 41 7.01 -0.70 0.99
N ILE A 42 6.16 0.32 1.01
CA ILE A 42 4.77 0.22 0.60
C ILE A 42 4.65 0.63 -0.87
N LYS A 43 4.46 -0.34 -1.76
CA LYS A 43 4.21 -0.09 -3.18
C LYS A 43 2.90 -0.73 -3.62
N GLY A 44 1.96 0.10 -4.07
CA GLY A 44 0.73 -0.37 -4.70
C GLY A 44 0.93 -0.62 -6.19
N MET A 45 0.45 -1.76 -6.67
CA MET A 45 0.40 -2.14 -8.07
C MET A 45 -1.03 -2.04 -8.61
N GLY A 46 -1.19 -1.69 -9.89
CA GLY A 46 -2.50 -1.66 -10.56
C GLY A 46 -3.07 -3.05 -10.92
N THR A 47 -2.20 -4.07 -11.04
CA THR A 47 -2.60 -5.42 -11.50
C THR A 47 -3.36 -6.22 -10.45
N VAL A 48 -3.06 -6.01 -9.17
CA VAL A 48 -3.78 -6.64 -8.05
C VAL A 48 -4.69 -5.57 -7.45
N PRO A 49 -6.00 -5.55 -7.73
CA PRO A 49 -6.90 -4.50 -7.24
C PRO A 49 -7.21 -4.64 -5.75
N GLU A 50 -7.13 -5.85 -5.21
CA GLU A 50 -7.35 -6.13 -3.79
C GLU A 50 -6.14 -5.82 -2.92
N GLY A 51 -6.38 -5.37 -1.69
CA GLY A 51 -5.29 -5.11 -0.74
C GLY A 51 -4.35 -3.95 -1.09
N VAL A 52 -4.64 -3.20 -2.16
CA VAL A 52 -3.84 -2.04 -2.57
C VAL A 52 -3.89 -0.96 -1.48
N PRO A 53 -2.72 -0.42 -1.08
CA PRO A 53 -2.63 0.65 -0.11
C PRO A 53 -3.34 1.93 -0.59
N HIS A 54 -3.75 2.77 0.35
CA HIS A 54 -4.23 4.10 0.01
C HIS A 54 -3.10 4.93 -0.60
N LYS A 55 -3.42 5.90 -1.47
CA LYS A 55 -2.44 6.74 -2.16
C LYS A 55 -1.45 7.43 -1.21
N CYS A 56 -1.90 7.78 -0.01
CA CYS A 56 -1.07 8.46 0.99
C CYS A 56 -0.05 7.52 1.66
N ASP A 57 -0.10 6.22 1.43
CA ASP A 57 0.85 5.26 2.00
C ASP A 57 1.86 4.77 0.96
N HIS A 58 1.61 5.01 -0.33
CA HIS A 58 2.53 4.68 -1.41
C HIS A 58 3.88 5.39 -1.24
N GLY A 59 4.97 4.64 -1.43
CA GLY A 59 6.34 5.15 -1.32
C GLY A 59 6.81 5.40 0.12
N LYS A 60 6.03 4.99 1.14
CA LYS A 60 6.48 5.02 2.53
C LYS A 60 7.05 3.70 2.97
N THR A 61 8.01 3.80 3.87
CA THR A 61 8.60 2.67 4.57
C THR A 61 7.94 2.49 5.93
N GLY A 62 7.83 1.24 6.38
CA GLY A 62 7.30 0.92 7.71
C GLY A 62 7.84 -0.40 8.24
N ARG A 63 7.50 -0.70 9.49
CA ARG A 63 7.83 -1.97 10.14
C ARG A 63 6.63 -2.91 10.14
N ILE A 64 6.86 -4.20 9.91
CA ILE A 64 5.80 -5.20 9.95
C ILE A 64 5.37 -5.46 11.40
N TYR A 65 4.07 -5.33 11.68
CA TYR A 65 3.49 -5.64 13.00
C TYR A 65 2.77 -6.99 13.02
N ARG A 66 2.09 -7.35 11.92
CA ARG A 66 1.28 -8.58 11.82
C ARG A 66 1.43 -9.20 10.44
N VAL A 67 1.52 -10.52 10.41
CA VAL A 67 1.47 -11.31 9.17
C VAL A 67 0.19 -12.16 9.22
N THR A 68 -0.50 -12.25 8.10
CA THR A 68 -1.72 -13.04 7.90
C THR A 68 -1.55 -13.91 6.66
N ARG A 69 -2.47 -14.86 6.42
CA ARG A 69 -2.38 -15.81 5.30
C ARG A 69 -2.16 -15.14 3.92
N HIS A 70 -2.77 -13.98 3.70
CA HIS A 70 -2.71 -13.28 2.40
C HIS A 70 -2.28 -11.82 2.50
N ALA A 71 -1.92 -11.32 3.69
CA ALA A 71 -1.61 -9.90 3.89
C ALA A 71 -0.61 -9.65 5.00
N VAL A 72 0.10 -8.54 4.87
CA VAL A 72 1.07 -8.02 5.83
C VAL A 72 0.57 -6.68 6.37
N GLY A 73 0.53 -6.59 7.69
CA GLY A 73 0.24 -5.38 8.43
C GLY A 73 1.51 -4.58 8.68
N ILE A 74 1.52 -3.33 8.23
CA ILE A 74 2.67 -2.42 8.35
C ILE A 74 2.30 -1.21 9.23
N VAL A 75 3.19 -0.87 10.17
CA VAL A 75 3.16 0.36 10.96
C VAL A 75 4.12 1.37 10.33
N LYS A 76 3.58 2.53 10.00
CA LYS A 76 4.30 3.63 9.36
C LYS A 76 4.63 4.74 10.36
N LYS A 77 5.84 5.30 10.28
CA LYS A 77 6.22 6.51 11.02
C LYS A 77 5.68 7.74 10.30
N ASN A 78 4.79 8.48 10.95
CA ASN A 78 4.13 9.64 10.35
C ASN A 78 4.95 10.94 10.57
N ARG A 79 5.47 11.55 9.49
CA ARG A 79 6.06 12.91 9.50
C ARG A 79 5.10 14.06 9.00
N ARG A 80 3.76 13.82 8.96
CA ARG A 80 2.60 14.79 8.82
C ARG A 80 2.40 15.47 7.43
N PRO A 81 1.26 16.19 7.08
CA PRO A 81 0.01 16.52 7.79
C PRO A 81 -1.28 15.86 7.18
N LEU A 82 -2.47 16.43 7.42
CA LEU A 82 -3.73 15.79 7.82
C LEU A 82 -4.67 15.22 6.73
N ASP A 83 -4.28 15.03 5.48
CA ASP A 83 -5.28 14.84 4.41
C ASP A 83 -5.79 13.42 4.19
N CYS A 84 -5.23 12.42 4.89
CA CYS A 84 -5.77 11.06 4.82
C CYS A 84 -6.71 10.68 5.96
N LYS A 85 -6.84 11.42 7.07
CA LYS A 85 -7.61 10.98 8.25
C LYS A 85 -9.14 11.19 8.10
N ASN A 86 -9.93 10.18 7.70
CA ASN A 86 -11.02 9.75 8.61
C ASN A 86 -10.50 9.42 10.02
N ASN A 87 -10.93 10.24 10.97
CA ASN A 87 -10.76 10.09 12.41
C ASN A 87 -11.37 8.73 12.85
N ASN A 88 -10.76 8.06 13.84
CA ASN A 88 -11.01 6.68 14.33
C ASN A 88 -10.15 5.54 13.80
N LYS A 89 -8.98 5.82 13.20
CA LYS A 89 -8.05 4.74 12.89
C LYS A 89 -6.63 5.22 13.19
N LYS A 90 -6.03 4.75 14.29
CA LYS A 90 -4.57 4.60 14.36
C LYS A 90 -4.25 3.55 13.29
N ARG A 91 -3.93 4.00 12.07
CA ARG A 91 -4.09 3.19 10.84
C ARG A 91 -2.98 2.18 10.65
N ASN A 92 -3.22 0.99 11.16
CA ASN A 92 -2.59 -0.22 10.69
C ASN A 92 -3.02 -0.46 9.23
N SER A 93 -2.10 -0.42 8.27
CA SER A 93 -2.39 -0.77 6.88
C SER A 93 -2.07 -2.25 6.66
N LEU A 94 -3.10 -3.07 6.45
CA LEU A 94 -2.96 -4.43 5.93
C LEU A 94 -2.84 -4.34 4.40
N GLN A 95 -1.73 -4.80 3.85
CA GLN A 95 -1.49 -4.91 2.41
C GLN A 95 -1.44 -6.37 2.03
N LYS A 96 -2.25 -6.77 1.04
CA LYS A 96 -2.14 -8.12 0.50
C LYS A 96 -0.86 -8.21 -0.33
N ILE A 97 -0.18 -9.36 -0.23
CA ILE A 97 0.92 -9.72 -1.13
C ILE A 97 0.28 -10.19 -2.44
#